data_AF-A0A7X6SEV7-F1
#
_entry.id   AF-A0A7X6SEV7-F1
#
_cell.length_a   1.000
_cell.length_b   1.000
_cell.length_c   1.000
_cell.angle_alpha   90.00
_cell.angle_beta   90.00
_cell.angle_gamma   90.00
#
_symmetry.space_group_name_H-M   'P 1'
#
loop_
_entity.id
_entity.type
_entity.pdbx_description
1 polymer ?
#
loop_
_entity_poly.entity_id
_entity_poly.type
_entity_poly.pdbx_seq_one_letter_code
_entity_poly.pdbx_strand_id
1 'polypeptide(L)'
;MKMQVGDGTLLRILNNNAIMVDTGSGRLILLGRGIGFSRKLGDPIGLDIADEIFYPSGSAGLRQLADFVSEIPIESFEVARQAVALAESMAGIRPSQALLLSIADHLHFAVRRTQEGITVDYPLKWEISQLYPKELTLGHAVVETARSRLGVDLADDESAAFAMHFVNAQFARADVSDTVAMTESLSQIIGVVSAGLG
;
A
#
# COMPACT_ATOMS: atom_id res chain seq x y z
N MET A 1 -10.46 -10.96 17.77
CA MET A 1 -11.41 -10.15 18.57
C MET A 1 -12.31 -9.43 17.58
N LYS A 2 -13.58 -9.85 17.40
CA LYS A 2 -14.51 -9.17 16.48
C LYS A 2 -14.86 -7.81 17.08
N MET A 3 -14.39 -6.72 16.48
CA MET A 3 -14.81 -5.36 16.84
C MET A 3 -16.32 -5.23 16.64
N GLN A 4 -17.00 -4.56 17.57
CA GLN A 4 -18.42 -4.19 17.43
C GLN A 4 -18.62 -3.52 16.07
N VAL A 5 -19.55 -4.05 15.29
CA VAL A 5 -19.98 -3.47 14.02
C VAL A 5 -20.66 -2.15 14.35
N GLY A 6 -19.98 -1.05 14.08
CA GLY A 6 -20.54 0.29 14.19
C GLY A 6 -21.33 0.63 12.93
N ASP A 7 -22.30 1.52 13.08
CA ASP A 7 -23.03 2.13 11.98
C ASP A 7 -22.58 3.59 11.82
N GLY A 8 -22.63 4.09 10.59
CA GLY A 8 -22.37 5.49 10.25
C GLY A 8 -23.44 6.06 9.33
N THR A 9 -23.49 7.38 9.24
CA THR A 9 -24.36 8.11 8.32
C THR A 9 -23.58 8.52 7.08
N LEU A 10 -24.09 8.24 5.88
CA LEU A 10 -23.44 8.63 4.63
C LEU A 10 -23.37 10.16 4.49
N LEU A 11 -22.16 10.73 4.47
CA LEU A 11 -21.91 12.16 4.31
C LEU A 11 -21.63 12.57 2.87
N ARG A 12 -20.91 11.73 2.13
CA ARG A 12 -20.50 12.02 0.75
C ARG A 12 -20.25 10.72 -0.02
N ILE A 13 -20.70 10.67 -1.26
CA ILE A 13 -20.29 9.65 -2.23
C ILE A 13 -19.04 10.19 -2.94
N LEU A 14 -17.92 9.47 -2.85
CA LEU A 14 -16.67 9.87 -3.49
C LEU A 14 -16.65 9.36 -4.94
N ASN A 15 -16.93 8.08 -5.12
CA ASN A 15 -17.19 7.44 -6.40
C ASN A 15 -18.05 6.17 -6.17
N ASN A 16 -18.23 5.33 -7.20
CA ASN A 16 -19.02 4.10 -7.07
C ASN A 16 -18.45 3.11 -6.05
N ASN A 17 -17.15 3.19 -5.74
CA ASN A 17 -16.42 2.24 -4.91
C ASN A 17 -15.87 2.85 -3.62
N ALA A 18 -16.19 4.12 -3.33
CA ALA A 18 -15.73 4.81 -2.13
C ALA A 18 -16.76 5.81 -1.61
N ILE A 19 -16.96 5.80 -0.29
CA ILE A 19 -17.90 6.70 0.41
C ILE A 19 -17.27 7.27 1.68
N MET A 20 -17.77 8.43 2.12
CA MET A 20 -17.41 9.04 3.40
C MET A 20 -18.59 8.96 4.35
N VAL A 21 -18.36 8.44 5.55
CA VAL A 21 -19.38 8.25 6.58
C VAL A 21 -19.03 9.00 7.87
N ASP A 22 -20.05 9.46 8.58
CA ASP A 22 -19.95 9.99 9.94
C ASP A 22 -20.40 8.92 10.94
N THR A 23 -19.52 8.55 11.87
CA THR A 23 -19.84 7.58 12.94
C THR A 23 -20.25 8.27 14.24
N GLY A 24 -20.34 9.60 14.27
CA GLY A 24 -20.48 10.41 15.48
C GLY A 24 -19.19 10.54 16.29
N SER A 25 -18.31 9.53 16.24
CA SER A 25 -16.96 9.56 16.82
C SER A 25 -15.91 10.19 15.89
N GLY A 26 -16.24 10.33 14.62
CA GLY A 26 -15.35 10.81 13.58
C GLY A 26 -15.81 10.41 12.18
N ARG A 27 -15.11 10.95 11.18
CA ARG A 27 -15.38 10.68 9.77
C ARG A 27 -14.43 9.63 9.23
N LEU A 28 -14.99 8.65 8.53
CA LEU A 28 -14.25 7.55 7.92
C LEU A 28 -14.45 7.56 6.41
N ILE A 29 -13.49 6.99 5.69
CA ILE A 29 -13.65 6.67 4.26
C ILE A 29 -13.73 5.16 4.14
N LEU A 30 -14.79 4.68 3.50
CA LEU A 30 -15.01 3.25 3.25
C LEU A 30 -14.76 2.98 1.78
N LEU A 31 -13.95 1.98 1.48
CA LEU A 31 -13.79 1.43 0.14
C LEU A 31 -14.47 0.08 0.07
N GLY A 32 -15.11 -0.19 -1.06
CA GLY A 32 -15.72 -1.47 -1.34
C GLY A 32 -16.37 -1.45 -2.71
N ARG A 33 -16.33 -2.58 -3.41
CA ARG A 33 -16.89 -2.66 -4.76
C ARG A 33 -18.37 -2.29 -4.76
N GLY A 34 -18.75 -1.23 -5.50
CA GLY A 34 -20.13 -0.75 -5.61
C GLY A 34 -20.69 -0.12 -4.35
N ILE A 35 -19.89 0.17 -3.32
CA ILE A 35 -20.37 0.67 -2.02
C ILE A 35 -21.12 2.00 -2.11
N GLY A 36 -20.76 2.85 -3.09
CA GLY A 36 -21.43 4.13 -3.35
C GLY A 36 -22.60 4.03 -4.34
N PHE A 37 -22.78 2.88 -5.00
CA PHE A 37 -23.79 2.72 -6.03
C PHE A 37 -25.20 2.74 -5.46
N SER A 38 -26.09 3.53 -6.07
CA SER A 38 -27.50 3.68 -5.67
C SER A 38 -27.73 4.12 -4.21
N ARG A 39 -26.74 4.76 -3.58
CA ARG A 39 -26.85 5.33 -2.22
C ARG A 39 -27.28 6.80 -2.25
N LYS A 40 -27.81 7.30 -1.14
CA LYS A 40 -28.20 8.70 -0.94
C LYS A 40 -27.59 9.25 0.35
N LEU A 41 -27.26 10.54 0.33
CA LEU A 41 -26.74 11.23 1.51
C LEU A 41 -27.74 11.08 2.68
N GLY A 42 -27.22 10.79 3.86
CA GLY A 42 -28.01 10.49 5.04
C GLY A 42 -28.37 9.01 5.22
N ASP A 43 -28.09 8.13 4.24
CA ASP A 43 -28.33 6.69 4.40
C ASP A 43 -27.54 6.12 5.59
N PRO A 44 -28.13 5.21 6.39
CA PRO A 44 -27.38 4.44 7.36
C PRO A 44 -26.49 3.42 6.64
N ILE A 45 -25.23 3.36 7.05
CA ILE A 45 -24.19 2.51 6.46
C ILE A 45 -23.56 1.67 7.58
N GLY A 46 -23.73 0.36 7.49
CA GLY A 46 -22.94 -0.58 8.30
C GLY A 46 -21.48 -0.55 7.85
N LEU A 47 -20.54 -0.48 8.80
CA LEU A 47 -19.11 -0.43 8.47
C LEU A 47 -18.58 -1.77 7.93
N ASP A 48 -19.28 -2.88 8.17
CA ASP A 48 -18.92 -4.23 7.76
C ASP A 48 -19.03 -4.50 6.26
N ILE A 49 -19.72 -3.62 5.52
CA ILE A 49 -19.84 -3.74 4.07
C ILE A 49 -18.56 -3.29 3.33
N ALA A 50 -17.65 -2.63 4.04
CA ALA A 50 -16.41 -2.10 3.48
C ALA A 50 -15.35 -3.20 3.35
N ASP A 51 -14.68 -3.24 2.21
CA ASP A 51 -13.47 -4.03 2.01
C ASP A 51 -12.27 -3.45 2.78
N GLU A 52 -12.24 -2.12 2.93
CA GLU A 52 -11.22 -1.37 3.65
C GLU A 52 -11.83 -0.11 4.30
N ILE A 53 -11.38 0.22 5.51
CA ILE A 53 -11.84 1.39 6.26
C ILE A 53 -10.63 2.26 6.57
N PHE A 54 -10.66 3.50 6.10
CA PHE A 54 -9.62 4.49 6.40
C PHE A 54 -10.01 5.42 7.56
N TYR A 55 -9.03 5.64 8.45
CA TYR A 55 -9.16 6.51 9.63
C TYR A 55 -8.28 7.75 9.45
N PRO A 56 -8.80 8.83 8.84
CA PRO A 56 -8.00 10.01 8.57
C PRO A 56 -7.63 10.76 9.85
N SER A 57 -6.37 11.21 9.92
CA SER A 57 -5.87 12.04 11.01
C SER A 57 -6.23 13.51 10.77
N GLY A 58 -7.36 13.95 11.32
CA GLY A 58 -7.80 15.34 11.23
C GLY A 58 -8.42 15.74 9.89
N SER A 59 -8.87 17.00 9.79
CA SER A 59 -9.69 17.49 8.68
C SER A 59 -8.92 17.69 7.37
N ALA A 60 -7.65 18.09 7.43
CA ALA A 60 -6.79 18.23 6.25
C ALA A 60 -6.47 16.88 5.61
N GLY A 61 -6.09 15.89 6.43
CA GLY A 61 -5.81 14.51 5.98
C GLY A 61 -7.04 13.82 5.39
N LEU A 62 -8.24 14.10 5.92
CA LEU A 62 -9.50 13.58 5.37
C LEU A 62 -9.74 14.03 3.93
N ARG A 63 -9.49 15.31 3.62
CA ARG A 63 -9.74 15.84 2.27
C ARG A 63 -8.75 15.25 1.27
N GLN A 64 -7.46 15.27 1.60
CA GLN A 64 -6.42 14.71 0.74
C GLN A 64 -6.64 13.22 0.46
N LEU A 65 -7.01 12.45 1.49
CA LEU A 65 -7.31 11.04 1.33
C LEU A 65 -8.56 10.78 0.50
N ALA A 66 -9.60 11.62 0.65
CA ALA A 66 -10.81 11.52 -0.16
C ALA A 66 -10.52 11.78 -1.64
N ASP A 67 -9.71 12.79 -1.95
CA ASP A 67 -9.33 13.11 -3.33
C ASP A 67 -8.50 11.96 -3.93
N PHE A 68 -7.50 11.47 -3.19
CA PHE A 68 -6.65 10.34 -3.61
C PHE A 68 -7.44 9.06 -3.90
N VAL A 69 -8.33 8.65 -2.98
CA VAL A 69 -9.18 7.45 -3.16
C VAL A 69 -10.15 7.63 -4.32
N SER A 70 -10.52 8.86 -4.67
CA SER A 70 -11.43 9.12 -5.78
C SER A 70 -10.76 8.90 -7.14
N GLU A 71 -9.45 9.11 -7.24
CA GLU A 71 -8.67 9.02 -8.49
C GLU A 71 -8.21 7.59 -8.81
N ILE A 72 -7.94 6.78 -7.80
CA ILE A 72 -7.40 5.42 -7.99
C ILE A 72 -8.53 4.42 -8.28
N PRO A 73 -8.44 3.63 -9.38
CA PRO A 73 -9.39 2.56 -9.69
C PRO A 73 -9.45 1.50 -8.59
N ILE A 74 -10.63 0.93 -8.36
CA ILE A 74 -10.85 -0.09 -7.32
C ILE A 74 -10.02 -1.34 -7.59
N GLU A 75 -9.76 -1.65 -8.85
CA GLU A 75 -8.97 -2.80 -9.28
C GLU A 75 -7.51 -2.68 -8.79
N SER A 76 -6.96 -1.46 -8.75
CA SER A 76 -5.63 -1.20 -8.17
C SER A 76 -5.62 -1.48 -6.66
N PHE A 77 -6.66 -1.05 -5.94
CA PHE A 77 -6.80 -1.36 -4.51
C PHE A 77 -6.94 -2.86 -4.25
N GLU A 78 -7.65 -3.59 -5.10
CA GLU A 78 -7.82 -5.04 -4.95
C GLU A 78 -6.51 -5.80 -5.14
N VAL A 79 -5.67 -5.40 -6.11
CA VAL A 79 -4.32 -5.94 -6.28
C VAL A 79 -3.45 -5.56 -5.09
N ALA A 80 -3.49 -4.30 -4.64
CA ALA A 80 -2.74 -3.85 -3.48
C ALA A 80 -3.10 -4.61 -2.20
N ARG A 81 -4.39 -4.89 -1.97
CA ARG A 81 -4.85 -5.68 -0.82
C ARG A 81 -4.31 -7.11 -0.86
N GLN A 82 -4.30 -7.73 -2.03
CA GLN A 82 -3.69 -9.05 -2.22
C GLN A 82 -2.19 -9.02 -1.96
N ALA A 83 -1.49 -7.98 -2.44
CA ALA A 83 -0.07 -7.78 -2.20
C ALA A 83 0.25 -7.65 -0.71
N VAL A 84 -0.54 -6.86 0.03
CA VAL A 84 -0.39 -6.69 1.49
C VAL A 84 -0.66 -8.00 2.24
N ALA A 85 -1.71 -8.73 1.88
CA ALA A 85 -2.01 -10.03 2.49
C ALA A 85 -0.90 -11.07 2.21
N LEU A 86 -0.36 -11.06 0.99
CA LEU A 86 0.76 -11.92 0.62
C LEU A 86 2.01 -11.58 1.43
N ALA A 87 2.33 -10.29 1.56
CA ALA A 87 3.46 -9.80 2.34
C ALA A 87 3.36 -10.17 3.84
N GLU A 88 2.16 -10.08 4.42
CA GLU A 88 1.91 -10.54 5.78
C GLU A 88 2.17 -12.05 5.92
N SER A 89 1.61 -12.86 5.02
CA SER A 89 1.71 -14.31 5.09
C SER A 89 3.12 -14.86 4.81
N MET A 90 3.85 -14.28 3.87
CA MET A 90 5.15 -14.80 3.41
C MET A 90 6.35 -14.17 4.11
N ALA A 91 6.25 -12.90 4.51
CA ALA A 91 7.37 -12.13 5.05
C ALA A 91 7.09 -11.56 6.45
N GLY A 92 5.89 -11.78 7.01
CA GLY A 92 5.53 -11.24 8.33
C GLY A 92 5.40 -9.71 8.35
N ILE A 93 5.31 -9.08 7.17
CA ILE A 93 5.18 -7.64 7.04
C ILE A 93 3.78 -7.25 7.49
N ARG A 94 3.68 -6.51 8.59
CA ARG A 94 2.38 -6.16 9.14
C ARG A 94 1.61 -5.23 8.18
N PRO A 95 0.33 -5.52 7.90
CA PRO A 95 -0.53 -4.65 7.11
C PRO A 95 -0.62 -3.24 7.72
N SER A 96 -0.73 -2.24 6.85
CA SER A 96 -1.04 -0.86 7.23
C SER A 96 -1.73 -0.12 6.09
N GLN A 97 -2.53 0.90 6.42
CA GLN A 97 -3.16 1.78 5.43
C GLN A 97 -2.12 2.48 4.56
N ALA A 98 -0.99 2.89 5.14
CA ALA A 98 0.10 3.52 4.39
C ALA A 98 0.68 2.59 3.33
N LEU A 99 0.95 1.32 3.67
CA LEU A 99 1.46 0.34 2.71
C LEU A 99 0.43 0.09 1.60
N LEU A 100 -0.83 -0.15 1.96
CA LEU A 100 -1.92 -0.38 1.00
C LEU A 100 -2.06 0.78 0.02
N LEU A 101 -2.12 2.02 0.52
CA LEU A 101 -2.23 3.23 -0.30
C LEU A 101 -1.01 3.38 -1.22
N SER A 102 0.20 3.17 -0.69
CA SER A 102 1.43 3.32 -1.48
C SER A 102 1.53 2.31 -2.63
N ILE A 103 1.10 1.05 -2.42
CA ILE A 103 1.09 0.04 -3.48
C ILE A 103 0.00 0.36 -4.49
N ALA A 104 -1.20 0.76 -4.05
CA ALA A 104 -2.31 1.10 -4.94
C ALA A 104 -1.98 2.29 -5.85
N ASP A 105 -1.31 3.32 -5.32
CA ASP A 105 -0.85 4.49 -6.06
C ASP A 105 0.25 4.17 -7.06
N HIS A 106 1.31 3.49 -6.60
CA HIS A 106 2.39 3.06 -7.48
C HIS A 106 1.86 2.19 -8.62
N LEU A 107 0.95 1.26 -8.32
CA LEU A 107 0.32 0.42 -9.32
C LEU A 107 -0.55 1.23 -10.30
N HIS A 108 -1.36 2.17 -9.81
CA HIS A 108 -2.15 3.04 -10.66
C HIS A 108 -1.25 3.83 -11.64
N PHE A 109 -0.16 4.38 -11.14
CA PHE A 109 0.79 5.13 -11.95
C PHE A 109 1.57 4.24 -12.93
N ALA A 110 2.02 3.06 -12.49
CA ALA A 110 2.69 2.09 -13.35
C ALA A 110 1.79 1.65 -14.51
N VAL A 111 0.53 1.32 -14.24
CA VAL A 111 -0.49 0.99 -15.23
C VAL A 111 -0.65 2.11 -16.26
N ARG A 112 -0.81 3.36 -15.80
CA ARG A 112 -0.96 4.52 -16.70
C ARG A 112 0.27 4.71 -17.59
N ARG A 113 1.48 4.67 -17.01
CA ARG A 113 2.73 4.80 -17.77
C ARG A 113 2.86 3.73 -18.84
N THR A 114 2.56 2.47 -18.50
CA THR A 114 2.59 1.35 -19.46
C THR A 114 1.62 1.58 -20.61
N GLN A 115 0.40 2.03 -20.32
CA GLN A 115 -0.60 2.35 -21.36
C GLN A 115 -0.19 3.54 -22.25
N GLU A 116 0.56 4.49 -21.70
CA GLU A 116 1.13 5.63 -22.41
C GLU A 116 2.44 5.27 -23.15
N GLY A 117 2.93 4.04 -23.04
CA GLY A 117 4.19 3.59 -23.65
C GLY A 117 5.45 4.16 -22.99
N ILE A 118 5.33 4.68 -21.77
CA ILE A 118 6.45 5.25 -21.01
C ILE A 118 7.21 4.14 -20.30
N THR A 119 8.49 4.00 -20.64
CA THR A 119 9.40 3.04 -19.98
C THR A 119 10.14 3.71 -18.83
N VAL A 120 10.40 2.96 -17.77
CA VAL A 120 11.04 3.43 -16.54
C VAL A 120 12.22 2.54 -16.26
N ASP A 121 13.36 3.16 -15.93
CA ASP A 121 14.55 2.44 -15.52
C ASP A 121 14.62 2.35 -13.99
N TYR A 122 15.10 1.22 -13.48
CA TYR A 122 15.22 0.92 -12.06
C TYR A 122 16.69 0.70 -11.71
N PRO A 123 17.48 1.79 -11.53
CA PRO A 123 18.93 1.72 -11.46
C PRO A 123 19.46 0.92 -10.25
N LEU A 124 18.65 0.74 -9.20
CA LEU A 124 19.01 -0.02 -7.99
C LEU A 124 18.47 -1.47 -8.00
N LYS A 125 17.95 -1.96 -9.14
CA LYS A 125 17.36 -3.30 -9.22
C LYS A 125 18.35 -4.38 -8.78
N TRP A 126 19.61 -4.25 -9.17
CA TRP A 126 20.64 -5.23 -8.81
C TRP A 126 20.84 -5.27 -7.29
N GLU A 127 21.06 -4.12 -6.66
CA GLU A 127 21.25 -3.99 -5.21
C GLU A 127 20.04 -4.52 -4.44
N ILE A 128 18.83 -4.16 -4.87
CA ILE A 128 17.58 -4.65 -4.27
C ILE A 128 17.50 -6.17 -4.35
N SER A 129 17.90 -6.78 -5.47
CA SER A 129 17.89 -8.24 -5.63
C SER A 129 18.85 -8.97 -4.68
N GLN A 130 19.96 -8.32 -4.31
CA GLN A 130 20.95 -8.90 -3.41
C GLN A 130 20.57 -8.68 -1.93
N LEU A 131 20.07 -7.48 -1.60
CA LEU A 131 19.78 -7.09 -0.22
C LEU A 131 18.41 -7.54 0.27
N TYR A 132 17.41 -7.56 -0.62
CA TYR A 132 16.00 -7.80 -0.29
C TYR A 132 15.36 -8.86 -1.21
N PRO A 133 15.93 -10.08 -1.30
CA PRO A 133 15.43 -11.11 -2.22
C PRO A 133 14.00 -11.57 -1.89
N LYS A 134 13.59 -11.50 -0.62
CA LYS A 134 12.23 -11.87 -0.20
C LYS A 134 11.21 -10.84 -0.66
N GLU A 135 11.51 -9.56 -0.48
CA GLU A 135 10.68 -8.44 -0.91
C GLU A 135 10.63 -8.34 -2.44
N LEU A 136 11.73 -8.67 -3.13
CA LEU A 136 11.74 -8.78 -4.59
C LEU A 136 10.83 -9.91 -5.08
N THR A 137 10.81 -11.06 -4.39
CA THR A 137 9.89 -12.16 -4.68
C THR A 137 8.43 -11.71 -4.54
N LEU A 138 8.11 -10.96 -3.47
CA LEU A 138 6.79 -10.35 -3.32
C LEU A 138 6.50 -9.38 -4.47
N GLY A 139 7.45 -8.52 -4.82
CA GLY A 139 7.32 -7.57 -5.93
C GLY A 139 6.97 -8.26 -7.25
N HIS A 140 7.63 -9.38 -7.57
CA HIS A 140 7.29 -10.17 -8.75
C HIS A 140 5.86 -10.73 -8.70
N ALA A 141 5.42 -11.20 -7.53
CA ALA A 141 4.04 -11.67 -7.37
C ALA A 141 3.02 -10.53 -7.57
N VAL A 142 3.34 -9.30 -7.15
CA VAL A 142 2.49 -8.12 -7.41
C VAL A 142 2.40 -7.84 -8.91
N VAL A 143 3.53 -7.83 -9.62
CA VAL A 143 3.58 -7.59 -11.08
C VAL A 143 2.73 -8.64 -11.82
N GLU A 144 2.88 -9.92 -11.49
CA GLU A 144 2.12 -11.01 -12.12
C GLU A 144 0.62 -10.91 -11.85
N THR A 145 0.25 -10.58 -10.60
CA THR A 145 -1.15 -10.36 -10.23
C THR A 145 -1.75 -9.17 -10.98
N ALA A 146 -0.98 -8.08 -11.12
CA ALA A 146 -1.40 -6.90 -11.86
C ALA A 146 -1.57 -7.20 -13.35
N ARG A 147 -0.63 -7.91 -14.00
CA ARG A 147 -0.73 -8.33 -15.40
C ARG A 147 -2.01 -9.11 -15.66
N SER A 148 -2.26 -10.13 -14.84
CA SER A 148 -3.43 -11.00 -15.00
C SER A 148 -4.76 -10.30 -14.70
N ARG A 149 -4.84 -9.47 -13.66
CA ARG A 149 -6.10 -8.84 -13.25
C ARG A 149 -6.44 -7.54 -13.97
N LEU A 150 -5.42 -6.75 -14.32
CA LEU A 150 -5.60 -5.44 -14.95
C LEU A 150 -5.42 -5.48 -16.46
N GLY A 151 -4.94 -6.61 -17.01
CA GLY A 151 -4.75 -6.77 -18.45
C GLY A 151 -3.68 -5.84 -19.03
N VAL A 152 -2.67 -5.47 -18.24
CA VAL A 152 -1.57 -4.60 -18.66
C VAL A 152 -0.25 -5.35 -18.67
N ASP A 153 0.63 -5.01 -19.61
CA ASP A 153 1.97 -5.59 -19.67
C ASP A 153 2.97 -4.74 -18.88
N LEU A 154 2.87 -4.81 -17.54
CA LEU A 154 3.85 -4.15 -16.67
C LEU A 154 5.23 -4.76 -16.91
N ALA A 155 6.29 -3.94 -16.87
CA ALA A 155 7.66 -4.44 -16.96
C ALA A 155 8.03 -5.27 -15.72
N ASP A 156 8.84 -6.32 -15.89
CA ASP A 156 9.33 -7.12 -14.74
C ASP A 156 10.10 -6.26 -13.73
N ASP A 157 10.74 -5.19 -14.18
CA ASP A 157 11.56 -4.31 -13.35
C ASP A 157 10.73 -3.52 -12.31
N GLU A 158 9.40 -3.41 -12.49
CA GLU A 158 8.48 -2.88 -11.48
C GLU A 158 8.55 -3.67 -10.16
N SER A 159 9.00 -4.93 -10.19
CA SER A 159 9.17 -5.75 -8.99
C SER A 159 10.13 -5.10 -7.98
N ALA A 160 11.14 -4.36 -8.46
CA ALA A 160 12.08 -3.63 -7.61
C ALA A 160 11.40 -2.48 -6.85
N ALA A 161 10.48 -1.75 -7.49
CA ALA A 161 9.73 -0.69 -6.85
C ALA A 161 8.78 -1.25 -5.78
N PHE A 162 8.03 -2.31 -6.11
CA PHE A 162 7.16 -2.98 -5.14
C PHE A 162 7.95 -3.56 -3.96
N ALA A 163 9.14 -4.13 -4.20
CA ALA A 163 10.04 -4.56 -3.14
C ALA A 163 10.34 -3.42 -2.17
N MET A 164 10.64 -2.23 -2.68
CA MET A 164 10.93 -1.06 -1.85
C MET A 164 9.73 -0.59 -1.02
N HIS A 165 8.49 -0.72 -1.50
CA HIS A 165 7.31 -0.46 -0.66
C HIS A 165 7.26 -1.40 0.56
N PHE A 166 7.57 -2.68 0.37
CA PHE A 166 7.62 -3.66 1.46
C PHE A 166 8.78 -3.39 2.42
N VAL A 167 9.97 -3.07 1.91
CA VAL A 167 11.13 -2.67 2.72
C VAL A 167 10.80 -1.45 3.57
N ASN A 168 10.23 -0.40 2.96
CA ASN A 168 9.85 0.83 3.66
C ASN A 168 8.81 0.59 4.76
N ALA A 169 7.86 -0.32 4.54
CA ALA A 169 6.87 -0.67 5.56
C ALA A 169 7.48 -1.36 6.79
N GLN A 170 8.57 -2.10 6.61
CA GLN A 170 9.32 -2.69 7.72
C GLN A 170 10.10 -1.62 8.49
N PHE A 171 10.75 -0.69 7.80
CA PHE A 171 11.50 0.41 8.43
C PHE A 171 10.61 1.43 9.15
N ALA A 172 9.42 1.74 8.62
CA ALA A 172 8.47 2.64 9.29
C ALA A 172 8.02 2.13 10.67
N ARG A 173 8.25 0.84 10.95
CA ARG A 173 7.98 0.19 12.24
C ARG A 173 9.22 -0.11 13.07
N ALA A 174 10.38 -0.21 12.45
CA ALA A 174 11.63 -0.47 13.15
C ALA A 174 11.81 0.64 14.20
N ASP A 175 11.87 0.25 15.47
CA ASP A 175 12.30 1.16 16.51
C ASP A 175 13.70 1.67 16.13
N VAL A 176 14.06 2.89 16.53
CA VAL A 176 15.38 3.49 16.23
C VAL A 176 16.51 2.50 16.57
N SER A 177 16.28 1.62 17.54
CA SER A 177 17.12 0.46 17.93
C SER A 177 17.55 -0.45 16.77
N ASP A 178 16.66 -0.88 15.88
CA ASP A 178 17.01 -1.86 14.82
C ASP A 178 17.83 -1.20 13.70
N THR A 179 17.57 0.07 13.43
CA THR A 179 18.35 0.87 12.47
C THR A 179 19.74 1.20 13.03
N VAL A 180 19.83 1.47 14.34
CA VAL A 180 21.11 1.63 15.06
C VAL A 180 21.90 0.32 15.03
N ALA A 181 21.28 -0.82 15.33
CA ALA A 181 21.94 -2.13 15.30
C ALA A 181 22.47 -2.49 13.91
N MET A 182 21.74 -2.15 12.84
CA MET A 182 22.19 -2.35 11.46
C MET A 182 23.38 -1.44 11.12
N THR A 183 23.35 -0.17 11.56
CA THR A 183 24.45 0.79 11.38
C THR A 183 25.70 0.38 12.17
N GLU A 184 25.53 -0.15 13.39
CA GLU A 184 26.59 -0.68 14.24
C GLU A 184 27.24 -1.92 13.63
N SER A 185 26.42 -2.82 13.06
CA SER A 185 26.91 -4.03 12.36
C SER A 185 27.73 -3.65 11.12
N LEU A 186 27.26 -2.70 10.31
CA LEU A 186 28.01 -2.13 9.19
C LEU A 186 29.33 -1.50 9.64
N SER A 187 29.31 -0.73 10.73
CA SER A 187 30.50 -0.10 11.30
C SER A 187 31.51 -1.12 11.82
N GLN A 188 31.05 -2.22 12.43
CA GLN A 188 31.92 -3.33 12.85
C GLN A 188 32.59 -4.02 11.67
N ILE A 189 31.84 -4.29 10.58
CA ILE A 189 32.41 -4.88 9.37
C ILE A 189 33.46 -3.97 8.77
N ILE A 190 33.17 -2.67 8.63
CA ILE A 190 34.14 -1.67 8.15
C ILE A 190 35.37 -1.62 9.07
N GLY A 191 35.18 -1.69 10.39
CA GLY A 191 36.26 -1.73 11.38
C GLY A 191 37.18 -2.94 11.21
N VAL A 192 36.63 -4.13 10.99
CA VAL A 192 37.41 -5.36 10.75
C VAL A 192 38.19 -5.29 9.44
N VAL A 193 37.56 -4.81 8.35
CA VAL A 193 38.25 -4.64 7.07
C VAL A 193 39.37 -3.59 7.17
N SER A 194 39.14 -2.49 7.88
CA SER A 194 40.14 -1.43 8.09
C SER A 194 41.32 -1.91 8.95
N ALA A 195 41.06 -2.76 9.95
CA ALA A 195 42.09 -3.33 10.81
C ALA A 195 42.92 -4.43 10.13
N GLY A 196 42.38 -5.10 9.11
CA GLY A 196 43.08 -6.12 8.33
C GLY A 196 43.92 -5.60 7.16
N LEU A 197 43.80 -4.30 6.83
CA LEU A 197 44.53 -3.63 5.75
C LEU A 197 45.67 -2.72 6.23
N GLY A 198 45.98 -2.74 7.54
CA GLY A 198 47.17 -2.13 8.14
C GLY A 198 48.13 -3.18 8.67
#